data_AF-A0A7C1LDN7-F1
#
_entry.id   AF-A0A7C1LDN7-F1
#
_cell.length_a   1.000
_cell.length_b   1.000
_cell.length_c   1.000
_cell.angle_alpha   90.00
_cell.angle_beta   90.00
_cell.angle_gamma   90.00
#
_symmetry.space_group_name_H-M   'P 1'
#
loop_
_entity.id
_entity.type
_entity.pdbx_description
1 polymer ?
#
loop_
_entity_poly.entity_id
_entity_poly.type
_entity_poly.pdbx_seq_one_letter_code
_entity_poly.pdbx_strand_id
1 'polypeptide(L)'
;MAKSQQTFNKTEKEKKRLKKREEKKKKMLARKAAAKESGTSGIPLAYVDFNGNLVDTPPDPAMKVEIEAEDIVLGIPKKEEGDVEEFDPVRNGKVSFFDTTKGFGFIIDTENNEKYFVHVSGLIDEIMENDKVSYELEKGMKGMNAVRVKKI
;
A
#
# COMPACT_ATOMS: atom_id res chain seq x y z
N MET A 1 78.21 14.60 -45.86
CA MET A 1 77.35 13.88 -44.90
C MET A 1 76.44 12.94 -45.68
N ALA A 2 76.68 11.62 -45.62
CA ALA A 2 75.90 10.64 -46.38
C ALA A 2 74.57 10.33 -45.66
N LYS A 3 73.44 10.80 -46.20
CA LYS A 3 72.09 10.41 -45.75
C LYS A 3 71.90 8.91 -46.04
N SER A 4 71.68 8.11 -44.99
CA SER A 4 71.41 6.68 -45.16
C SER A 4 70.07 6.50 -45.90
N GLN A 5 70.12 5.91 -47.10
CA GLN A 5 68.92 5.50 -47.84
C GLN A 5 68.28 4.31 -47.10
N GLN A 6 67.35 4.59 -46.19
CA GLN A 6 66.54 3.56 -45.58
C GLN A 6 65.49 3.08 -46.59
N THR A 7 65.38 1.76 -46.78
CA THR A 7 64.38 1.18 -47.67
C THR A 7 62.97 1.41 -47.13
N PHE A 8 62.04 1.75 -48.03
CA PHE A 8 60.64 2.07 -47.71
C PHE A 8 60.00 1.03 -46.75
N ASN A 9 60.19 -0.26 -47.04
CA ASN A 9 59.68 -1.37 -46.23
C ASN A 9 60.18 -1.38 -44.76
N LYS A 10 61.41 -0.91 -44.50
CA LYS A 10 61.93 -0.80 -43.12
C LYS A 10 61.22 0.31 -42.36
N THR A 11 61.00 1.46 -43.00
CA THR A 11 60.31 2.61 -42.39
C THR A 11 58.84 2.32 -42.09
N GLU A 12 58.15 1.57 -42.97
CA GLU A 12 56.75 1.17 -42.73
C GLU A 12 56.61 0.19 -41.57
N LYS A 13 57.55 -0.77 -41.45
CA LYS A 13 57.55 -1.73 -40.33
C LYS A 13 57.82 -1.04 -38.99
N GLU A 14 58.69 -0.04 -38.96
CA GLU A 14 58.93 0.79 -37.78
C GLU A 14 57.70 1.65 -37.42
N LYS A 15 57.07 2.29 -38.41
CA LYS A 15 55.80 3.02 -38.20
C LYS A 15 54.72 2.11 -37.63
N LYS A 16 54.57 0.87 -38.11
CA LYS A 16 53.60 -0.10 -37.57
C LYS A 16 53.92 -0.52 -36.13
N ARG A 17 55.20 -0.66 -35.78
CA ARG A 17 55.64 -0.95 -34.40
C ARG A 17 55.40 0.23 -33.45
N LEU A 18 55.67 1.46 -33.90
CA LEU A 18 55.42 2.68 -33.15
C LEU A 18 53.92 2.88 -32.90
N LYS A 19 53.09 2.75 -33.93
CA LYS A 19 51.62 2.80 -33.80
C LYS A 19 51.10 1.76 -32.80
N LYS A 20 51.56 0.50 -32.89
CA LYS A 20 51.19 -0.55 -31.91
C LYS A 20 51.66 -0.23 -30.49
N ARG A 21 52.83 0.40 -30.31
CA ARG A 21 53.35 0.79 -28.99
C ARG A 21 52.57 1.97 -28.41
N GLU A 22 52.21 2.95 -29.23
CA GLU A 22 51.37 4.08 -28.86
C GLU A 22 49.96 3.63 -28.49
N GLU A 23 49.37 2.73 -29.28
CA GLU A 23 48.06 2.16 -29.00
C GLU A 23 48.05 1.38 -27.68
N LYS A 24 49.08 0.54 -27.44
CA LYS A 24 49.25 -0.14 -26.15
C LYS A 24 49.42 0.83 -24.98
N LYS A 25 50.20 1.91 -25.17
CA LYS A 25 50.38 2.95 -24.15
C LYS A 25 49.08 3.71 -23.88
N LYS A 26 48.33 4.10 -24.91
CA LYS A 26 47.02 4.75 -24.77
C LYS A 26 46.02 3.84 -24.07
N LYS A 27 45.96 2.56 -24.42
CA LYS A 27 45.12 1.56 -23.73
C LYS A 27 45.53 1.36 -22.28
N MET A 28 46.83 1.36 -21.98
CA MET A 28 47.34 1.30 -20.61
C MET A 28 46.95 2.56 -19.82
N LEU A 29 47.14 3.75 -20.39
CA LEU A 29 46.79 5.02 -19.74
C LEU A 29 45.27 5.14 -19.52
N ALA A 30 44.46 4.72 -20.48
CA ALA A 30 43.00 4.66 -20.32
C ALA A 30 42.60 3.69 -19.20
N ARG A 31 43.20 2.48 -19.16
CA ARG A 31 42.99 1.53 -18.04
C ARG A 31 43.47 2.09 -16.71
N LYS A 32 44.58 2.85 -16.69
CA LYS A 32 45.12 3.47 -15.48
C LYS A 32 44.29 4.67 -15.02
N ALA A 33 43.71 5.43 -15.94
CA ALA A 33 42.80 6.54 -15.64
C ALA A 33 41.48 5.99 -15.07
N ALA A 34 40.87 4.99 -15.73
CA ALA A 34 39.69 4.30 -15.23
C ALA A 34 39.95 3.64 -13.86
N ALA A 35 41.12 3.00 -13.68
CA ALA A 35 41.51 2.44 -12.38
C ALA A 35 41.84 3.50 -11.32
N LYS A 36 42.13 4.75 -11.70
CA LYS A 36 42.32 5.86 -10.75
C LYS A 36 40.99 6.52 -10.40
N GLU A 37 40.06 6.57 -11.34
CA GLU A 37 38.65 6.94 -11.10
C GLU A 37 37.94 5.89 -10.24
N SER A 38 38.26 4.60 -10.40
CA SER A 38 37.64 3.51 -9.61
C SER A 38 38.44 3.05 -8.40
N GLY A 39 39.70 3.49 -8.23
CA GLY A 39 40.67 2.82 -7.36
C GLY A 39 41.21 3.62 -6.18
N THR A 40 40.54 4.69 -5.74
CA THR A 40 40.84 5.32 -4.43
C THR A 40 39.61 5.97 -3.81
N SER A 41 38.64 5.17 -3.40
CA SER A 41 37.67 5.57 -2.38
C SER A 41 37.14 4.29 -1.74
N GLY A 42 36.98 4.30 -0.41
CA GLY A 42 36.32 3.23 0.33
C GLY A 42 34.89 2.97 -0.17
N ILE A 43 34.09 2.29 0.64
CA ILE A 43 32.65 2.05 0.40
C ILE A 43 32.06 3.27 -0.33
N PRO A 44 31.52 3.11 -1.56
CA PRO A 44 30.96 4.23 -2.29
C PRO A 44 29.94 4.90 -1.38
N LEU A 45 30.23 6.15 -0.99
CA LEU A 45 29.33 6.97 -0.19
C LEU A 45 28.15 7.32 -1.09
N ALA A 46 27.19 6.42 -1.13
CA ALA A 46 25.89 6.66 -1.74
C ALA A 46 25.10 7.55 -0.76
N TYR A 47 24.64 8.69 -1.25
CA TYR A 47 23.72 9.52 -0.50
C TYR A 47 22.31 8.99 -0.69
N VAL A 48 21.44 9.24 0.30
CA VAL A 48 20.02 8.86 0.24
C VAL A 48 19.23 10.14 -0.07
N ASP A 49 18.45 10.12 -1.14
CA ASP A 49 17.53 11.21 -1.45
C ASP A 49 16.31 11.22 -0.50
N PHE A 50 15.48 12.27 -0.58
CA PHE A 50 14.26 12.40 0.24
C PHE A 50 13.26 11.23 0.06
N ASN A 51 13.35 10.52 -1.07
CA ASN A 51 12.47 9.39 -1.42
C ASN A 51 13.11 8.02 -1.12
N GLY A 52 14.29 7.98 -0.49
CA GLY A 52 14.97 6.75 -0.12
C GLY A 52 15.84 6.10 -1.21
N ASN A 53 16.08 6.77 -2.34
CA ASN A 53 16.92 6.27 -3.41
C ASN A 53 18.40 6.61 -3.20
N LEU A 54 19.26 5.70 -3.65
CA LEU A 54 20.71 5.88 -3.63
C LEU A 54 21.12 6.80 -4.78
N VAL A 55 21.71 7.94 -4.46
CA VAL A 55 22.21 8.94 -5.41
C VAL A 55 23.69 9.23 -5.16
N ASP A 56 24.43 9.44 -6.25
CA ASP A 56 25.88 9.73 -6.19
C ASP A 56 26.17 11.19 -5.79
N THR A 57 25.17 12.07 -5.89
CA THR A 57 25.26 13.50 -5.54
C THR A 57 24.72 13.76 -4.13
N PRO A 58 25.43 14.54 -3.30
CA PRO A 58 24.94 14.96 -1.99
C PRO A 58 23.60 15.70 -2.11
N PRO A 59 22.60 15.40 -1.27
CA PRO A 59 21.32 16.10 -1.30
C PRO A 59 21.51 17.55 -0.84
N ASP A 60 20.99 18.49 -1.64
CA ASP A 60 21.05 19.91 -1.30
C ASP A 60 20.20 20.18 -0.03
N PRO A 61 20.73 20.92 0.95
CA PRO A 61 20.05 21.18 2.22
C PRO A 61 18.75 21.99 2.06
N ALA A 62 18.58 22.68 0.94
CA ALA A 62 17.38 23.44 0.60
C ALA A 62 16.19 22.57 0.17
N MET A 63 16.40 21.29 -0.17
CA MET A 63 15.34 20.36 -0.57
C MET A 63 14.77 19.57 0.61
N LYS A 64 15.22 19.85 1.84
CA LYS A 64 14.67 19.22 3.04
C LYS A 64 13.29 19.81 3.33
N VAL A 65 12.26 18.98 3.29
CA VAL A 65 10.93 19.37 3.75
C VAL A 65 11.00 19.59 5.27
N GLU A 66 10.82 20.84 5.69
CA GLU A 66 10.64 21.19 7.10
C GLU A 66 9.25 20.72 7.50
N ILE A 67 9.21 19.66 8.32
CA ILE A 67 7.97 19.13 8.89
C ILE A 67 7.88 19.73 10.29
N GLU A 68 6.85 20.53 10.54
CA GLU A 68 6.57 21.07 11.87
C GLU A 68 6.18 19.90 12.79
N ALA A 69 6.70 19.89 14.01
CA ALA A 69 6.47 18.78 14.95
C ALA A 69 4.98 18.60 15.31
N GLU A 70 4.16 19.63 15.09
CA GLU A 70 2.72 19.65 15.33
C GLU A 70 1.93 18.87 14.25
N ASP A 71 2.47 18.76 13.04
CA ASP A 71 1.83 18.05 11.92
C ASP A 71 2.06 16.53 11.95
N ILE A 72 3.02 16.06 12.75
CA ILE A 72 3.30 14.64 12.90
C ILE A 72 2.23 14.02 13.81
N VAL A 73 1.18 13.50 13.19
CA VAL A 73 0.12 12.76 13.89
C VAL A 73 0.69 11.42 14.40
N LEU A 74 1.20 11.42 15.63
CA LEU A 74 1.81 10.25 16.30
C LEU A 74 0.77 9.21 16.80
N GLY A 75 -0.53 9.45 16.58
CA GLY A 75 -1.61 8.59 17.06
C GLY A 75 -2.60 8.21 15.96
N ILE A 76 -3.39 7.16 16.19
CA ILE A 76 -4.54 6.88 15.33
C ILE A 76 -5.47 8.09 15.45
N PRO A 77 -5.84 8.78 14.36
CA PRO A 77 -6.78 9.89 14.43
C PRO A 77 -8.04 9.39 15.13
N LYS A 78 -8.48 10.10 16.17
CA LYS A 78 -9.73 9.80 16.85
C LYS A 78 -10.82 9.96 15.80
N LYS A 79 -11.48 8.85 15.43
CA LYS A 79 -12.58 8.84 14.46
C LYS A 79 -13.54 9.99 14.82
N GLU A 80 -13.67 10.96 13.91
CA GLU A 80 -14.61 12.07 14.10
C GLU A 80 -16.03 11.47 14.13
N GLU A 81 -16.88 12.00 15.01
CA GLU A 81 -18.21 11.44 15.30
C GLU A 81 -19.14 11.40 14.07
N GLY A 82 -18.74 12.01 12.95
CA GLY A 82 -19.46 12.00 11.67
C GLY A 82 -19.24 10.78 10.76
N ASP A 83 -18.24 9.92 11.03
CA ASP A 83 -18.01 8.69 10.24
C ASP A 83 -18.76 7.46 10.80
N VAL A 84 -19.61 7.67 11.80
CA VAL A 84 -20.59 6.67 12.23
C VAL A 84 -21.85 6.97 11.43
N GLU A 85 -21.98 6.37 10.25
CA GLU A 85 -23.26 6.33 9.55
C GLU A 85 -24.31 5.90 10.57
N GLU A 86 -25.32 6.74 10.78
CA GLU A 86 -26.46 6.44 11.64
C GLU A 86 -27.10 5.16 11.08
N PHE A 87 -26.73 4.03 11.69
CA PHE A 87 -27.27 2.76 11.28
C PHE A 87 -28.73 2.80 11.70
N ASP A 88 -29.61 3.07 10.74
CA ASP A 88 -31.04 3.04 10.96
C ASP A 88 -31.37 1.73 11.67
N PRO A 89 -31.79 1.77 12.95
CA PRO A 89 -31.95 0.55 13.72
C PRO A 89 -33.13 -0.27 13.20
N VAL A 90 -34.01 0.35 12.42
CA VAL A 90 -35.25 -0.23 11.91
C VAL A 90 -35.00 -0.96 10.60
N ARG A 91 -35.22 -2.27 10.61
CA ARG A 91 -35.17 -3.15 9.45
C ARG A 91 -36.54 -3.73 9.14
N ASN A 92 -36.70 -4.20 7.92
CA ASN A 92 -37.92 -4.86 7.45
C ASN A 92 -37.66 -6.34 7.22
N GLY A 93 -38.66 -7.17 7.46
CA GLY A 93 -38.53 -8.60 7.32
C GLY A 93 -39.86 -9.31 7.19
N LYS A 94 -39.78 -10.63 7.03
CA LYS A 94 -40.94 -11.52 6.97
C LYS A 94 -40.86 -12.56 8.08
N VAL A 95 -41.96 -12.75 8.80
CA VAL A 95 -42.06 -13.77 9.85
C VAL A 95 -42.04 -15.15 9.19
N SER A 96 -41.04 -15.97 9.51
CA SER A 96 -40.91 -17.33 8.99
C SER A 96 -41.67 -18.34 9.83
N PHE A 97 -41.64 -18.17 11.15
CA PHE A 97 -42.24 -19.10 12.10
C PHE A 97 -42.54 -18.34 13.38
N PHE A 98 -43.72 -18.52 13.96
CA PHE A 98 -44.06 -17.95 15.25
C PHE A 98 -44.98 -18.91 16.01
N ASP A 99 -44.54 -19.36 17.18
CA ASP A 99 -45.33 -20.21 18.06
C ASP A 99 -45.97 -19.33 19.13
N THR A 100 -47.28 -19.07 19.01
CA THR A 100 -48.05 -18.29 19.99
C THR A 100 -48.13 -18.95 21.37
N THR A 101 -48.01 -20.28 21.45
CA THR A 101 -48.08 -21.00 22.73
C THR A 101 -46.78 -20.92 23.51
N LYS A 102 -45.63 -20.93 22.81
CA LYS A 102 -44.30 -20.83 23.42
C LYS A 102 -43.74 -19.40 23.41
N GLY A 103 -44.34 -18.49 22.65
CA GLY A 103 -43.99 -17.07 22.61
C GLY A 103 -42.65 -16.77 21.95
N PHE A 104 -42.22 -17.58 20.98
CA PHE A 104 -40.99 -17.33 20.21
C PHE A 104 -41.19 -17.57 18.72
N GLY A 105 -40.32 -16.96 17.92
CA GLY A 105 -40.32 -17.14 16.48
C GLY A 105 -39.02 -16.70 15.82
N PHE A 106 -39.08 -16.63 14.49
CA PHE A 106 -37.98 -16.16 13.65
C PHE A 106 -38.49 -15.23 12.54
N ILE A 107 -37.77 -14.14 12.33
CA ILE A 107 -37.98 -13.19 11.23
C ILE A 107 -36.82 -13.33 10.25
N ILE A 108 -37.14 -13.39 8.96
CA ILE A 108 -36.16 -13.36 7.89
C ILE A 108 -36.02 -11.91 7.42
N ASP A 109 -34.80 -11.39 7.44
CA ASP A 109 -34.49 -10.06 6.91
C ASP A 109 -34.64 -10.03 5.39
N THR A 110 -35.21 -8.96 4.84
CA THR A 110 -35.32 -8.78 3.38
C THR A 110 -33.99 -8.53 2.70
N GLU A 111 -33.03 -7.91 3.41
CA GLU A 111 -31.72 -7.57 2.83
C GLU A 111 -30.73 -8.72 2.98
N ASN A 112 -30.53 -9.17 4.21
CA ASN A 112 -29.51 -10.16 4.53
C ASN A 112 -29.98 -11.61 4.37
N ASN A 113 -31.30 -11.86 4.23
CA ASN A 113 -31.91 -13.21 4.26
C ASN A 113 -31.53 -14.04 5.50
N GLU A 114 -30.96 -13.41 6.52
CA GLU A 114 -30.63 -14.03 7.80
C GLU A 114 -31.88 -14.17 8.65
N LYS A 115 -31.86 -15.15 9.55
CA LYS A 115 -32.94 -15.39 10.51
C LYS A 115 -32.60 -14.76 11.84
N TYR A 116 -33.41 -13.80 12.26
CA TYR A 116 -33.32 -13.18 13.58
C TYR A 116 -34.36 -13.76 14.52
N PHE A 117 -33.95 -13.94 15.78
CA PHE A 117 -34.82 -14.47 16.82
C PHE A 117 -35.80 -13.38 17.27
N VAL A 118 -37.05 -13.77 17.56
CA VAL A 118 -38.05 -12.87 18.17
C VAL A 118 -38.69 -13.56 19.36
N HIS A 119 -38.94 -12.79 20.43
CA HIS A 119 -39.65 -13.21 21.63
C HIS A 119 -40.91 -12.37 21.83
N VAL A 120 -41.93 -12.94 22.47
CA VAL A 120 -43.21 -12.27 22.76
C VAL A 120 -43.04 -10.94 23.52
N SER A 121 -41.98 -10.80 24.32
CA SER A 121 -41.67 -9.55 25.03
C SER A 121 -41.24 -8.39 24.13
N GLY A 122 -40.82 -8.68 22.90
CA GLY A 122 -40.38 -7.68 21.91
C GLY A 122 -41.45 -7.33 20.87
N LEU A 123 -42.65 -7.90 20.97
CA LEU A 123 -43.76 -7.63 20.05
C LEU A 123 -44.57 -6.43 20.54
N ILE A 124 -44.86 -5.50 19.64
CA ILE A 124 -45.82 -4.42 19.87
C ILE A 124 -47.21 -4.87 19.41
N ASP A 125 -47.26 -5.46 18.21
CA ASP A 125 -48.46 -6.03 17.60
C ASP A 125 -48.37 -7.56 17.57
N GLU A 126 -49.53 -8.22 17.58
CA GLU A 126 -49.60 -9.67 17.36
C GLU A 126 -49.22 -10.00 15.92
N ILE A 127 -48.24 -10.88 15.75
CA ILE A 127 -47.73 -11.32 14.44
C ILE A 127 -48.13 -12.75 14.14
N MET A 128 -48.42 -13.05 12.87
CA MET A 128 -48.63 -14.41 12.39
C MET A 128 -47.53 -14.84 11.42
N GLU A 129 -47.48 -16.14 11.13
CA GLU A 129 -46.59 -16.67 10.09
C GLU A 129 -46.86 -15.97 8.75
N ASN A 130 -45.78 -15.65 8.02
CA ASN A 130 -45.77 -14.94 6.74
C ASN A 130 -46.07 -13.44 6.74
N ASP A 131 -46.32 -12.82 7.90
CA ASP A 131 -46.52 -11.38 7.97
C ASP A 131 -45.23 -10.59 7.67
N LYS A 132 -45.38 -9.39 7.09
CA LYS A 132 -44.30 -8.43 6.94
C LYS A 132 -44.24 -7.56 8.18
N VAL A 133 -43.04 -7.37 8.70
CA VAL A 133 -42.81 -6.68 9.97
C VAL A 133 -41.63 -5.73 9.87
N SER A 134 -41.73 -4.60 10.57
CA SER A 134 -40.58 -3.76 10.90
C SER A 134 -40.09 -4.11 12.30
N TYR A 135 -38.79 -4.15 12.50
CA TYR A 135 -38.17 -4.51 13.78
C TYR A 135 -36.81 -3.84 13.93
N GLU A 136 -36.38 -3.68 15.18
CA GLU A 136 -35.04 -3.22 15.53
C GLU A 136 -34.14 -4.40 15.92
N LEU A 137 -32.87 -4.38 15.51
CA LEU A 137 -31.90 -5.41 15.90
C LEU A 137 -31.14 -5.03 17.16
N GLU A 138 -31.23 -5.88 18.18
CA GLU A 138 -30.50 -5.74 19.44
C GLU A 138 -29.61 -6.97 19.71
N LYS A 139 -28.44 -6.77 20.31
CA LYS A 139 -27.52 -7.87 20.63
C LYS A 139 -27.93 -8.54 21.94
N GLY A 140 -28.57 -9.71 21.84
CA GLY A 140 -28.97 -10.54 22.98
C GLY A 140 -27.94 -11.60 23.38
N MET A 141 -28.25 -12.35 24.44
CA MET A 141 -27.37 -13.42 24.96
C MET A 141 -27.13 -14.57 23.97
N LYS A 142 -28.05 -14.80 23.04
CA LYS A 142 -28.03 -15.91 22.06
C LYS A 142 -27.80 -15.45 20.61
N GLY A 143 -27.41 -14.19 20.41
CA GLY A 143 -27.24 -13.60 19.08
C GLY A 143 -28.10 -12.34 18.89
N MET A 144 -28.29 -11.96 17.63
CA MET A 144 -29.13 -10.83 17.25
C MET A 144 -30.60 -11.16 17.50
N ASN A 145 -31.28 -10.29 18.25
CA ASN A 145 -32.68 -10.38 18.62
C ASN A 145 -33.46 -9.24 17.96
N ALA A 146 -34.66 -9.52 17.49
CA ALA A 146 -35.59 -8.53 16.98
C ALA A 146 -36.45 -7.97 18.12
N VAL A 147 -36.44 -6.65 18.28
CA VAL A 147 -37.15 -5.90 19.32
C VAL A 147 -38.05 -4.85 18.66
N ARG A 148 -39.12 -4.44 19.34
CA ARG A 148 -40.13 -3.48 18.82
C ARG A 148 -40.72 -3.91 17.48
N VAL A 149 -41.09 -5.18 17.38
CA VAL A 149 -41.66 -5.73 16.15
C VAL A 149 -43.06 -5.16 15.94
N LYS A 150 -43.28 -4.55 14.79
CA LYS A 150 -44.55 -3.98 14.35
C LYS A 150 -44.95 -4.57 13.00
N LYS A 151 -46.24 -4.84 12.81
CA LYS A 151 -46.77 -5.30 11.52
C LYS A 151 -46.85 -4.12 10.54
N ILE A 152 -46.38 -4.33 9.30
CA ILE A 152 -46.47 -3.37 8.19
C ILE A 152 -47.70 -3.69 7.33
#